data_AF-A0AAN7EHF5-F1
#
_entry.id   AF-A0AAN7EHF5-F1
#
_cell.length_a   1.000
_cell.length_b   1.000
_cell.length_c   1.000
_cell.angle_alpha   90.00
_cell.angle_beta   90.00
_cell.angle_gamma   90.00
#
_symmetry.space_group_name_H-M   'P 1'
#
loop_
_entity.id
_entity.type
_entity.pdbx_description
1 polymer ?
#
loop_
_entity_poly.entity_id
_entity_poly.type
_entity_poly.pdbx_seq_one_letter_code
_entity_poly.pdbx_strand_id
1 'polypeptide(L)'
;MVLVCFVIDLRSLPPQLLRDVKQSLLEVANFYAISSESESLRDKIGLCYVFRNRISSSDELKIAYSPSPRGNFDLRDFHHAVNHLPTDSFLPEIDDPGVSN
;
A
#
# COMPACT_ATOMS: atom_id res chain seq x y z
N MET A 1 4.30 17.72 1.42
CA MET A 1 3.60 17.29 0.19
C MET A 1 4.26 16.01 -0.27
N VAL A 2 3.49 14.94 -0.45
CA VAL A 2 3.96 13.70 -1.08
C VAL A 2 4.10 13.94 -2.58
N LEU A 3 5.07 13.30 -3.23
CA LEU A 3 5.28 13.40 -4.67
C LEU A 3 4.73 12.15 -5.39
N VAL A 4 4.78 10.99 -4.73
CA VAL A 4 4.19 9.73 -5.21
C VAL A 4 3.40 9.05 -4.10
N CYS A 5 2.12 8.79 -4.32
CA CYS A 5 1.25 8.09 -3.36
C CYS A 5 0.73 6.80 -3.98
N PHE A 6 1.03 5.67 -3.36
CA PHE A 6 0.48 4.37 -3.74
C PHE A 6 -0.79 4.09 -2.95
N VAL A 7 -1.88 3.78 -3.65
CA VAL A 7 -3.15 3.38 -3.04
C VAL A 7 -3.48 1.98 -3.54
N ILE A 8 -3.50 1.02 -2.64
CA ILE A 8 -3.75 -0.38 -2.97
C ILE A 8 -5.15 -0.76 -2.51
N ASP A 9 -6.02 -1.16 -3.43
CA ASP A 9 -7.29 -1.78 -3.06
C ASP A 9 -7.07 -3.26 -2.74
N LEU A 10 -6.95 -3.59 -1.45
CA LEU A 10 -6.70 -4.97 -1.01
C LEU A 10 -7.92 -5.87 -1.18
N ARG A 11 -9.11 -5.30 -1.39
CA ARG A 11 -10.34 -6.07 -1.58
C ARG A 11 -10.36 -6.73 -2.94
N SER A 12 -9.87 -6.02 -3.95
CA SER A 12 -9.85 -6.50 -5.33
C SER A 12 -8.54 -7.18 -5.73
N LEU A 13 -7.47 -7.08 -4.91
CA LEU A 13 -6.16 -7.58 -5.29
C LEU A 13 -5.94 -9.03 -4.84
N PRO A 14 -5.77 -9.99 -5.77
CA PRO A 14 -5.52 -11.37 -5.40
C PRO A 14 -4.21 -11.52 -4.59
N PRO A 15 -4.13 -12.48 -3.65
CA PRO A 15 -2.96 -12.64 -2.80
C PRO A 15 -1.63 -12.87 -3.56
N GLN A 16 -1.67 -13.47 -4.75
CA GLN A 16 -0.49 -13.66 -5.60
C GLN A 16 0.03 -12.32 -6.12
N LEU A 17 -0.85 -11.54 -6.74
CA LEU A 17 -0.53 -10.22 -7.25
C LEU A 17 -0.13 -9.25 -6.13
N LEU A 18 -0.73 -9.35 -4.94
CA LEU A 18 -0.33 -8.55 -3.78
C LEU A 18 1.14 -8.81 -3.41
N ARG A 19 1.64 -10.05 -3.50
CA ARG A 19 3.06 -10.32 -3.22
C ARG A 19 3.98 -9.66 -4.24
N ASP A 20 3.61 -9.71 -5.51
CA ASP A 20 4.39 -9.09 -6.58
C ASP A 20 4.38 -7.56 -6.43
N VAL A 21 3.24 -6.96 -6.10
CA VAL A 21 3.12 -5.52 -5.80
C VAL A 21 3.97 -5.14 -4.58
N LYS A 22 3.95 -5.93 -3.50
CA LYS A 22 4.81 -5.71 -2.33
C LYS A 22 6.28 -5.70 -2.75
N GLN A 23 6.71 -6.68 -3.55
CA GLN A 23 8.09 -6.76 -4.03
C GLN A 23 8.48 -5.53 -4.86
N SER A 24 7.63 -5.09 -5.80
CA SER A 24 7.88 -3.87 -6.57
C SER A 24 7.96 -2.61 -5.70
N LEU A 25 7.14 -2.51 -4.64
CA LEU A 25 7.21 -1.37 -3.71
C LEU A 25 8.51 -1.35 -2.90
N LEU A 26 8.99 -2.52 -2.47
CA LEU A 26 10.30 -2.64 -1.78
C LEU A 26 11.44 -2.23 -2.72
N GLU A 27 11.38 -2.62 -4.00
CA GLU A 27 12.37 -2.20 -5.00
C GLU A 27 12.35 -0.69 -5.21
N VAL A 28 11.17 -0.08 -5.37
CA VAL A 28 11.01 1.37 -5.45
C VAL A 28 11.61 2.07 -4.23
N ALA A 29 11.37 1.54 -3.02
CA ALA A 29 11.92 2.08 -1.79
C ALA A 29 13.46 2.03 -1.74
N ASN A 30 14.05 0.91 -2.17
CA ASN A 30 15.49 0.76 -2.27
C ASN A 30 16.10 1.75 -3.28
N PHE A 31 15.49 1.88 -4.47
CA PHE A 31 15.92 2.86 -5.47
C PHE A 31 15.82 4.29 -4.94
N TYR A 32 14.75 4.60 -4.21
CA TYR A 32 14.55 5.91 -3.59
C TYR A 32 15.62 6.20 -2.54
N ALA A 33 15.94 5.24 -1.68
CA ALA A 33 16.97 5.38 -0.65
C ALA A 33 18.37 5.63 -1.26
N ILE A 34 18.76 4.88 -2.28
CA ILE A 34 20.06 5.05 -2.95
C ILE A 34 20.14 6.40 -3.67
N SER A 35 19.05 6.81 -4.33
CA SER A 35 18.98 8.12 -5.00
C SER A 35 19.00 9.29 -4.01
N SER A 36 18.54 9.06 -2.78
CA SER A 36 18.50 10.04 -1.69
C SER A 36 19.86 10.30 -1.05
N GLU A 37 20.90 9.54 -1.33
CA GLU A 37 22.25 9.88 -0.84
C GLU A 37 22.86 11.07 -1.60
N SER A 38 22.29 11.43 -2.75
CA SER A 38 22.79 12.50 -3.64
C SER A 38 22.18 13.87 -3.38
N GLU A 39 20.97 13.94 -2.81
CA GLU A 39 20.31 15.17 -2.36
C GLU A 39 19.55 14.88 -1.07
N SER A 40 19.35 15.87 -0.19
CA SER A 40 18.48 15.73 1.00
C SER A 40 17.01 15.54 0.59
N LEU A 41 16.68 14.36 0.06
CA LEU A 41 15.34 14.01 -0.37
C LEU A 41 14.48 13.85 0.87
N ARG A 42 13.75 14.93 1.16
CA ARG A 42 12.59 14.91 2.04
C ARG A 42 11.72 13.72 1.67
N ASP A 43 11.07 13.17 2.67
CA ASP A 43 10.16 12.07 2.45
C ASP A 43 9.02 12.48 1.50
N LYS A 44 8.90 11.74 0.38
CA LYS A 44 8.02 12.07 -0.75
C LYS A 44 7.17 10.88 -1.17
N ILE A 45 7.22 9.76 -0.44
CA ILE A 45 6.44 8.56 -0.75
C ILE A 45 5.35 8.38 0.30
N GLY A 46 4.13 8.11 -0.15
CA GLY A 46 3.00 7.73 0.70
C GLY A 46 2.49 6.35 0.30
N LEU A 47 2.04 5.58 1.28
CA LEU A 47 1.39 4.30 1.06
C LEU A 47 0.09 4.23 1.85
N CYS A 48 -1.00 3.97 1.13
CA CYS A 48 -2.33 3.74 1.68
C CYS A 48 -2.92 2.45 1.12
N TYR A 49 -3.92 1.91 1.82
CA TYR A 49 -4.70 0.80 1.33
C TYR A 49 -6.18 0.92 1.68
N VAL A 50 -7.02 0.38 0.80
CA VAL A 50 -8.44 0.20 1.04
C VAL A 50 -8.67 -1.24 1.49
N PHE A 51 -9.47 -1.40 2.54
CA PHE A 51 -9.88 -2.71 3.05
C PHE A 51 -11.33 -2.66 3.51
N ARG A 52 -11.95 -3.84 3.63
CA ARG A 52 -13.29 -3.99 4.22
C ARG A 52 -13.14 -4.21 5.71
N ASN A 53 -13.53 -3.23 6.53
CA ASN A 53 -13.58 -3.42 7.96
C ASN A 53 -14.81 -4.30 8.30
N ARG A 54 -14.55 -5.49 8.85
CA ARG A 54 -15.62 -6.46 9.16
C ARG A 54 -16.45 -6.07 10.37
N ILE A 55 -15.93 -5.22 11.26
CA ILE A 55 -16.64 -4.76 12.46
C ILE A 55 -17.67 -3.70 12.07
N SER A 56 -17.24 -2.68 11.32
CA SER A 56 -18.11 -1.60 10.84
C SER A 56 -18.91 -1.97 9.59
N SER A 57 -18.54 -3.08 8.91
CA SER A 57 -19.11 -3.46 7.61
C SER A 57 -19.04 -2.31 6.60
N SER A 58 -17.91 -1.59 6.58
CA SER A 58 -17.65 -0.49 5.65
C SER A 58 -16.28 -0.61 5.01
N ASP A 59 -16.15 0.02 3.85
CA ASP A 59 -14.86 0.16 3.17
C ASP A 59 -14.12 1.35 3.77
N GLU A 60 -12.88 1.11 4.17
CA GLU A 60 -12.07 2.10 4.87
C GLU A 60 -10.72 2.26 4.18
N LEU A 61 -10.24 3.51 4.10
CA LEU A 61 -8.90 3.85 3.65
C LEU A 61 -7.99 3.99 4.88
N LYS A 62 -6.88 3.27 4.90
CA LYS A 62 -5.86 3.37 5.95
C LYS A 62 -4.53 3.79 5.38
N ILE A 63 -3.85 4.68 6.11
CA ILE A 63 -2.50 5.12 5.81
C ILE A 63 -1.53 4.10 6.43
N ALA A 64 -0.74 3.43 5.59
CA ALA A 64 0.29 2.48 6.03
C ALA A 64 1.62 3.20 6.28
N TYR A 65 1.93 4.18 5.44
CA TYR A 65 3.12 5.02 5.56
C TYR A 65 2.78 6.45 5.14
N SER A 66 3.10 7.41 6.00
CA SER A 66 2.95 8.83 5.71
C SER A 66 4.33 9.48 5.59
N PRO A 67 4.55 10.31 4.55
CA PRO A 67 5.81 10.98 4.41
C PRO A 67 6.03 12.00 5.52
N SER A 68 7.21 11.99 6.13
CA SER A 68 7.57 12.99 7.14
C SER A 68 7.77 14.38 6.54
N PRO A 69 6.98 15.42 6.91
CA PRO A 69 7.09 16.75 6.30
C PRO A 69 8.43 17.46 6.55
N ARG A 70 9.13 17.06 7.61
CA ARG A 70 10.41 17.64 8.06
C ARG A 70 11.52 16.59 8.18
N GLY A 71 11.21 15.33 7.88
CA GLY A 71 12.13 14.21 8.02
C GLY A 71 12.62 13.68 6.68
N ASN A 72 13.68 12.90 6.76
CA ASN A 72 14.16 12.11 5.65
C ASN A 72 13.26 10.88 5.47
N PHE A 73 13.31 10.29 4.29
CA PHE A 73 12.69 9.00 4.05
C PHE A 73 13.30 7.92 4.95
N ASP A 74 12.45 7.16 5.64
CA ASP A 74 12.86 6.02 6.45
C ASP A 74 12.56 4.71 5.70
N LEU A 75 13.61 4.13 5.12
CA LEU A 75 13.52 2.88 4.38
C LEU A 75 12.98 1.73 5.25
N ARG A 76 13.34 1.70 6.53
CA ARG A 76 12.91 0.65 7.46
C ARG A 76 11.43 0.73 7.70
N ASP A 77 10.92 1.93 8.00
CA ASP A 77 9.50 2.14 8.27
C ASP A 77 8.66 1.90 7.01
N PHE A 78 9.15 2.28 5.82
CA PHE A 78 8.47 1.97 4.57
C PHE A 78 8.43 0.46 4.30
N HIS A 79 9.56 -0.25 4.45
CA HIS A 79 9.59 -1.71 4.33
C HIS A 79 8.67 -2.39 5.34
N HIS A 80 8.63 -1.89 6.57
CA HIS A 80 7.73 -2.40 7.60
C HIS A 80 6.26 -2.21 7.18
N ALA A 81 5.90 -1.02 6.70
CA ALA A 81 4.54 -0.71 6.22
C ALA A 81 4.12 -1.62 5.06
N VAL A 82 4.99 -1.83 4.06
CA VAL A 82 4.72 -2.73 2.95
C VAL A 82 4.52 -4.15 3.45
N ASN A 83 5.43 -4.68 4.27
CA ASN A 83 5.35 -6.07 4.72
C ASN A 83 4.12 -6.36 5.59
N HIS A 84 3.63 -5.37 6.33
CA HIS A 84 2.44 -5.49 7.19
C HIS A 84 1.11 -5.17 6.50
N LEU A 85 1.08 -4.97 5.18
CA LEU A 85 -0.19 -4.88 4.46
C LEU A 85 -1.04 -6.14 4.69
N PRO A 86 -2.33 -6.01 5.05
CA PRO A 86 -3.23 -7.13 5.24
C PRO A 86 -3.32 -8.03 4.00
N THR A 87 -3.25 -9.34 4.20
CA THR A 87 -3.33 -10.33 3.12
C THR A 87 -4.68 -11.05 3.05
N ASP A 88 -5.52 -10.88 4.07
CA ASP A 88 -6.83 -11.50 4.26
C ASP A 88 -8.00 -10.58 3.87
N SER A 89 -7.67 -9.43 3.27
CA SER A 89 -8.65 -8.41 2.84
C SER A 89 -9.25 -8.68 1.46
N PHE A 90 -8.71 -9.65 0.70
CA PHE A 90 -9.23 -10.00 -0.62
C PHE A 90 -10.65 -10.56 -0.53
N LEU A 91 -11.54 -9.99 -1.34
CA LEU A 91 -12.95 -10.37 -1.46
C LEU A 91 -13.20 -10.73 -2.93
N PRO A 92 -13.11 -12.01 -3.31
CA PRO A 92 -13.46 -12.41 -4.67
C PRO A 92 -14.92 -12.04 -4.92
N GLU A 93 -15.19 -11.41 -6.06
CA GLU A 93 -16.57 -11.24 -6.54
C GLU A 93 -17.18 -12.64 -6.66
N ILE A 94 -18.19 -12.92 -5.84
CA ILE A 94 -19.06 -14.07 -6.07
C ILE A 94 -20.04 -13.56 -7.11
N ASP A 95 -19.80 -13.89 -8.39
CA ASP A 95 -20.84 -13.80 -9.40
C ASP A 95 -22.01 -14.64 -8.87
N ASP A 96 -23.08 -14.00 -8.44
CA ASP A 96 -24.30 -14.67 -8.00
C ASP A 96 -24.97 -15.23 -9.27
N PRO A 97 -24.97 -16.56 -9.51
CA PRO A 97 -25.50 -17.13 -10.76
C PRO A 97 -27.05 -17.12 -10.79
N GLY A 98 -27.69 -16.20 -10.07
CA GLY A 98 -29.05 -16.35 -9.56
C GLY A 98 -30.04 -15.23 -9.89
N VAL A 99 -29.89 -14.48 -10.98
CA VAL A 99 -31.00 -13.69 -11.55
C VAL A 99 -31.04 -13.84 -13.07
N SER A 100 -31.46 -15.02 -13.51
CA SER A 100 -32.07 -15.17 -14.84
C SER A 100 -33.54 -14.70 -14.75
N ASN A 101 -33.83 -13.55 -15.38
CA ASN A 101 -35.19 -13.09 -15.67
C ASN A 101 -35.92 -14.04 -16.63
#